data_AF-A0A944H3Y9-F1
#
_entry.id   AF-A0A944H3Y9-F1
#
_cell.length_a   1.000
_cell.length_b   1.000
_cell.length_c   1.000
_cell.angle_alpha   90.00
_cell.angle_beta   90.00
_cell.angle_gamma   90.00
#
_symmetry.space_group_name_H-M   'P 1'
#
loop_
_entity.id
_entity.type
_entity.pdbx_description
1 polymer ?
#
loop_
_entity_poly.entity_id
_entity_poly.type
_entity_poly.pdbx_seq_one_letter_code
_entity_poly.pdbx_strand_id
1 'polypeptide(L)'
;MKFVMGLILIILGGVIIRYRYHIYHFTGDWGWAQRYLGGNGTVTAISMIGAGLIFIGFAYPFGAFDFGNKSMVPEITTSKK
;
A
#
# COMPACT_ATOMS: atom_id res chain seq x y z
N MET A 1 -15.65 -8.13 -1.18
CA MET A 1 -14.98 -6.80 -1.07
C MET A 1 -13.47 -6.90 -0.82
N LYS A 2 -13.00 -7.80 0.07
CA LYS A 2 -11.56 -7.98 0.36
C LYS A 2 -10.67 -8.25 -0.87
N PHE A 3 -11.11 -9.13 -1.78
CA PHE A 3 -10.39 -9.41 -3.04
C PHE A 3 -10.34 -8.22 -4.00
N VAL A 4 -11.43 -7.45 -4.10
CA VAL A 4 -11.49 -6.25 -4.94
C VAL A 4 -10.53 -5.18 -4.41
N MET A 5 -10.51 -4.99 -3.09
CA MET A 5 -9.59 -4.05 -2.44
C MET A 5 -8.12 -4.46 -2.65
N GLY A 6 -7.81 -5.75 -2.49
CA GLY A 6 -6.48 -6.29 -2.78
C GLY A 6 -6.07 -6.10 -4.24
N LEU A 7 -6.99 -6.32 -5.19
CA LEU A 7 -6.75 -6.09 -6.61
C LEU A 7 -6.45 -4.61 -6.91
N ILE A 8 -7.20 -3.68 -6.31
CA ILE A 8 -6.97 -2.24 -6.45
C ILE A 8 -5.58 -1.86 -5.90
N LEU A 9 -5.19 -2.40 -4.74
CA LEU A 9 -3.87 -2.18 -4.14
C LEU A 9 -2.73 -2.68 -5.05
N ILE A 10 -2.89 -3.86 -5.65
CA ILE A 10 -1.92 -4.42 -6.60
C ILE A 10 -1.81 -3.53 -7.84
N ILE A 11 -2.94 -3.11 -8.42
CA ILE A 11 -2.96 -2.22 -9.58
C ILE A 11 -2.29 -0.88 -9.22
N LEU A 12 -2.61 -0.31 -8.06
CA LEU A 12 -2.04 0.96 -7.60
C LEU A 12 -0.52 0.84 -7.39
N GLY A 13 -0.06 -0.25 -6.77
CA GLY A 13 1.37 -0.53 -6.60
C GLY A 13 2.08 -0.71 -7.95
N GLY A 14 1.44 -1.37 -8.92
CA GLY A 14 1.94 -1.50 -10.28
C GLY A 14 2.04 -0.15 -11.01
N VAL A 15 1.04 0.72 -10.85
CA VAL A 15 1.05 2.09 -11.40
C VAL A 15 2.20 2.90 -10.79
N ILE A 16 2.43 2.82 -9.49
CA ILE A 16 3.56 3.50 -8.82
C ILE A 16 4.90 3.05 -9.41
N ILE A 17 5.10 1.75 -9.64
CA ILE A 17 6.32 1.24 -10.27
C ILE A 17 6.42 1.70 -11.73
N ARG A 18 5.31 1.71 -12.48
CA ARG A 18 5.26 2.17 -13.88
C ARG A 18 5.64 3.65 -14.00
N TYR A 19 5.14 4.49 -13.10
CA TYR A 19 5.37 5.94 -13.10
C TYR A 19 6.52 6.38 -12.18
N ARG A 20 7.38 5.45 -11.73
CA ARG A 20 8.52 5.72 -10.85
C ARG A 20 9.42 6.88 -11.30
N TYR A 21 9.59 7.05 -12.61
CA TYR A 21 10.39 8.15 -13.17
C TYR A 21 9.70 9.51 -13.06
N HIS A 22 8.37 9.57 -13.22
CA HIS A 22 7.61 10.80 -13.00
C HIS A 22 7.63 11.18 -11.52
N ILE A 23 7.45 10.20 -10.64
CA ILE A 23 7.52 10.42 -9.19
C ILE A 23 8.91 10.93 -8.82
N TYR A 24 9.97 10.27 -9.28
CA TYR A 24 11.36 10.71 -9.05
C TYR A 24 11.62 12.14 -9.55
N HIS A 25 11.09 12.51 -10.72
CA HIS A 25 11.22 13.86 -11.25
C HIS A 25 10.46 14.91 -10.42
N PHE A 26 9.41 14.50 -9.70
CA PHE A 26 8.59 15.35 -8.84
C PHE A 26 9.16 15.48 -7.41
N THR A 27 9.65 14.38 -6.83
CA THR A 27 10.23 14.38 -5.47
C THR A 27 11.69 14.81 -5.46
N GLY A 28 12.38 14.75 -6.60
CA GLY A 28 13.81 15.02 -6.70
C GLY A 28 14.66 13.95 -6.01
N ASP A 29 15.94 14.26 -5.85
CA ASP A 29 16.90 13.35 -5.25
C ASP A 29 16.69 13.23 -3.73
N TRP A 30 16.20 12.06 -3.33
CA TRP A 30 16.11 11.72 -1.92
C TRP A 30 17.50 11.35 -1.39
N GLY A 31 18.13 12.26 -0.65
CA GLY A 31 19.50 12.12 -0.14
C GLY A 31 19.76 10.87 0.71
N TRP A 32 18.76 10.39 1.47
CA TRP A 32 18.87 9.09 2.16
C TRP A 32 18.92 7.93 1.16
N ALA A 33 18.01 7.92 0.19
CA ALA A 33 17.93 6.84 -0.78
C ALA A 33 19.16 6.80 -1.70
N GLN A 34 19.65 7.95 -2.18
CA GLN A 34 20.90 7.99 -2.95
C GLN A 34 22.13 7.53 -2.15
N ARG A 35 22.20 7.87 -0.85
CA ARG A 35 23.35 7.53 0.00
C ARG A 35 23.39 6.04 0.37
N TYR A 36 22.24 5.40 0.53
CA TYR A 36 22.16 3.98 0.91
C TYR A 36 21.96 3.02 -0.26
N LEU A 37 21.29 3.44 -1.34
CA LEU A 37 20.97 2.59 -2.50
C LEU A 37 21.79 2.95 -3.75
N GLY A 38 22.65 3.96 -3.69
CA GLY A 38 23.56 4.36 -4.77
C GLY A 38 22.95 5.32 -5.80
N GLY A 39 23.60 5.44 -6.97
CA GLY A 39 23.09 6.25 -8.09
C GLY A 39 21.72 5.76 -8.55
N ASN A 40 20.73 6.66 -8.64
CA ASN A 40 19.30 6.35 -8.80
C ASN A 40 18.63 5.65 -7.59
N GLY A 41 19.24 5.71 -6.41
CA GLY A 41 18.73 5.09 -5.20
C GLY A 41 17.31 5.51 -4.83
N THR A 42 16.91 6.74 -5.16
CA THR A 42 15.54 7.22 -5.00
C THR A 42 14.54 6.48 -5.88
N VAL A 43 14.89 6.14 -7.12
CA VAL A 43 14.04 5.34 -8.02
C VAL A 43 13.88 3.93 -7.47
N THR A 44 14.95 3.37 -6.91
CA THR A 44 14.94 2.05 -6.26
C THR A 44 14.07 2.05 -5.00
N ALA A 45 14.16 3.09 -4.17
CA ALA A 45 13.32 3.24 -2.99
C ALA A 45 11.83 3.35 -3.34
N ILE A 46 11.48 4.14 -4.36
CA ILE A 46 10.11 4.24 -4.87
C ILE A 46 9.62 2.88 -5.38
N SER A 47 10.48 2.15 -6.08
CA SER A 47 10.16 0.80 -6.57
C SER A 47 9.96 -0.20 -5.42
N MET A 48 10.73 -0.09 -4.34
CA MET A 48 10.55 -0.89 -3.12
C MET A 48 9.21 -0.60 -2.43
N ILE A 49 8.81 0.68 -2.35
CA ILE A 49 7.51 1.07 -1.80
C ILE A 49 6.39 0.48 -2.67
N GLY A 50 6.47 0.65 -4.00
CA GLY A 50 5.51 0.07 -4.94
C GLY A 50 5.41 -1.46 -4.84
N ALA A 51 6.55 -2.15 -4.73
CA ALA A 51 6.60 -3.59 -4.55
C ALA A 51 6.00 -4.02 -3.20
N GLY A 52 6.25 -3.27 -2.13
CA GLY A 52 5.63 -3.47 -0.83
C GLY A 52 4.10 -3.33 -0.88
N LEU A 53 3.59 -2.33 -1.61
CA LEU A 53 2.15 -2.16 -1.83
C LEU A 53 1.53 -3.35 -2.58
N ILE A 54 2.20 -3.87 -3.61
CA ILE A 54 1.74 -5.08 -4.32
C ILE A 54 1.73 -6.27 -3.37
N PHE A 55 2.77 -6.43 -2.55
CA PHE A 55 2.86 -7.53 -1.60
C PHE A 55 1.76 -7.48 -0.53
N ILE A 56 1.47 -6.29 0.01
CA ILE A 56 0.37 -6.07 0.95
C ILE A 56 -0.98 -6.32 0.27
N GLY A 57 -1.18 -5.80 -0.96
CA GLY A 57 -2.39 -6.03 -1.74
C GLY A 57 -2.62 -7.51 -2.06
N PHE A 58 -1.54 -8.26 -2.29
CA PHE A 58 -1.59 -9.71 -2.50
C PHE A 58 -1.85 -10.47 -1.20
N ALA A 59 -1.27 -10.05 -0.07
CA ALA A 59 -1.48 -10.66 1.24
C ALA A 59 -2.85 -10.32 1.87
N TYR A 60 -3.47 -9.21 1.44
CA TYR A 60 -4.77 -8.74 1.91
C TYR A 60 -5.92 -9.76 1.76
N PRO A 61 -6.13 -10.41 0.61
CA PRO A 61 -7.15 -11.46 0.47
C PRO A 61 -6.87 -12.71 1.33
N PHE A 62 -5.63 -12.96 1.73
CA PHE A 62 -5.27 -14.07 2.62
C PHE A 62 -5.52 -13.78 4.10
N GLY A 63 -6.04 -12.60 4.44
CA GLY A 63 -6.41 -12.26 5.81
C GLY A 63 -5.25 -11.84 6.71
N ALA A 64 -4.07 -11.57 6.14
CA ALA A 64 -2.93 -11.04 6.90
C ALA A 64 -3.20 -9.65 7.52
N PHE A 65 -4.15 -8.89 6.95
CA PHE A 65 -4.58 -7.59 7.43
C PHE A 65 -6.10 -7.45 7.36
N ASP A 66 -6.79 -7.55 8.51
CA ASP A 66 -8.24 -7.35 8.58
C ASP A 66 -8.57 -5.87 8.82
N PHE A 67 -8.44 -5.05 7.77
CA PHE A 67 -8.93 -3.67 7.81
C PHE A 67 -10.44 -3.68 7.56
N GLY A 68 -11.21 -3.67 8.64
CA GLY A 68 -12.64 -3.39 8.59
C GLY A 68 -13.53 -4.62 8.72
N ASN A 69 -13.54 -5.19 9.92
CA ASN A 69 -14.74 -5.83 10.47
C ASN A 69 -15.03 -5.25 11.87
N LYS A 70 -14.98 -3.92 12.02
CA LYS A 70 -15.78 -3.27 13.05
C LYS A 70 -17.13 -2.97 12.43
N SER A 71 -17.99 -3.99 12.39
CA SER A 71 -19.42 -3.76 12.28
C SER A 71 -19.76 -2.77 13.39
N MET A 72 -20.06 -1.53 13.04
CA MET A 72 -20.83 -0.65 13.91
C MET A 72 -22.22 -1.26 13.99
N VAL A 73 -22.36 -2.34 14.76
CA VAL A 73 -23.64 -2.71 15.33
C VAL A 73 -23.73 -1.81 16.55
N PRO A 74 -24.54 -0.73 16.55
CA PRO A 74 -24.91 -0.13 17.81
C PRO A 74 -25.50 -1.27 18.64
N GLU A 75 -24.88 -1.57 19.77
CA GLU A 75 -25.45 -2.42 20.79
C GLU A 75 -26.73 -1.72 21.26
N ILE A 76 -27.84 -1.95 20.56
CA ILE A 76 -29.16 -1.61 21.06
C ILE A 76 -29.41 -2.65 22.14
N THR A 77 -28.90 -2.36 23.34
CA THR A 77 -29.20 -3.10 24.56
C THR A 77 -30.71 -3.06 24.71
N THR A 78 -31.36 -4.09 24.19
CA THR A 78 -32.76 -4.34 24.45
C THR A 78 -32.80 -4.83 25.89
N SER A 79 -32.83 -3.88 26.83
CA SER A 79 -33.07 -4.17 28.24
C SER A 79 -34.45 -4.81 28.34
N LYS A 80 -34.46 -6.13 28.43
CA LYS A 80 -35.65 -6.94 28.64
C LYS A 80 -35.42 -7.83 29.86
N LYS A 81 -35.68 -7.29 31.04
CA LYS A 81 -36.50 -7.94 32.09
C LYS A 81 -36.65 -7.03 33.29
#